data_AF-A0A8J6PZT3-F1
#
_entry.id   AF-A0A8J6PZT3-F1
#
_cell.length_a   1.000
_cell.length_b   1.000
_cell.length_c   1.000
_cell.angle_alpha   90.00
_cell.angle_beta   90.00
_cell.angle_gamma   90.00
#
_symmetry.space_group_name_H-M   'P 1'
#
loop_
_entity.id
_entity.type
_entity.pdbx_description
1 polymer ?
#
loop_
_entity_poly.entity_id
_entity_poly.type
_entity_poly.pdbx_seq_one_letter_code
_entity_poly.pdbx_strand_id
1 'polypeptide(L)'
;MDTASKPVIRIAYCTQCNWLLRAGWMAQELLSTFGTDLGEVTLVPGTGGIFEITCDGHVVWERKRDGGFPDAAKLKQLVRDVIDPNRDLGHSDRKAKAEKPAG
;
A
#
# COMPACT_ATOMS: atom_id res chain seq x y z
N MET A 1 -16.29 18.72 17.12
CA MET A 1 -15.83 18.43 15.75
C MET A 1 -15.20 17.07 15.83
N ASP A 2 -15.89 16.05 15.33
CA ASP A 2 -15.37 14.69 15.33
C ASP A 2 -14.26 14.64 14.27
N THR A 3 -13.02 14.84 14.71
CA THR A 3 -11.84 14.74 13.85
C THR A 3 -11.57 13.26 13.66
N ALA A 4 -12.30 12.61 12.75
CA ALA A 4 -11.89 11.29 12.28
C ALA A 4 -10.45 11.44 11.75
N SER A 5 -9.50 10.85 12.46
CA SER A 5 -8.09 10.89 12.05
C SER A 5 -7.96 10.25 10.68
N LYS A 6 -7.26 10.92 9.77
CA LYS A 6 -7.00 10.38 8.44
C LYS A 6 -6.18 9.08 8.55
N PRO A 7 -6.43 8.08 7.68
CA PRO A 7 -5.69 6.82 7.71
C PRO A 7 -4.18 7.00 7.59
N VAL A 8 -3.45 6.18 8.34
CA VAL A 8 -1.99 6.16 8.41
C VAL A 8 -1.45 4.90 7.78
N ILE A 9 -0.54 5.04 6.83
CA ILE A 9 0.17 3.91 6.23
C ILE A 9 1.54 3.75 6.89
N ARG A 10 1.91 2.51 7.23
CA ARG A 10 3.29 2.17 7.62
C ARG A 10 3.85 1.12 6.68
N ILE A 11 5.05 1.38 6.15
CA ILE A 11 5.81 0.46 5.30
C ILE A 11 7.07 0.04 6.09
N ALA A 12 7.02 -1.13 6.72
CA ALA A 12 8.18 -1.73 7.35
C ALA A 12 9.05 -2.41 6.29
N TYR A 13 10.36 -2.12 6.26
CA TYR A 13 11.25 -2.64 5.23
C TYR A 13 12.62 -3.05 5.78
N CYS A 14 13.18 -4.11 5.21
CA CYS A 14 14.53 -4.59 5.53
C CYS A 14 15.60 -3.63 4.97
N THR A 15 16.38 -3.01 5.87
CA THR A 15 17.48 -2.12 5.50
C THR A 15 18.66 -2.87 4.86
N GLN A 16 19.00 -4.04 5.39
CA GLN A 16 20.08 -4.91 4.90
C GLN A 16 19.80 -5.50 3.51
N CYS A 17 18.54 -5.50 3.10
CA CYS A 17 18.08 -6.06 1.83
C CYS A 17 18.06 -5.02 0.69
N ASN A 18 18.49 -3.78 0.97
CA ASN A 18 18.46 -2.64 0.05
C ASN A 18 17.05 -2.32 -0.49
N TRP A 19 16.02 -2.44 0.36
CA TRP A 19 14.62 -2.21 -0.04
C TRP A 19 14.10 -0.80 0.25
N LEU A 20 14.95 0.12 0.73
CA LEU A 20 14.57 1.52 0.97
C LEU A 20 13.97 2.18 -0.28
N LEU A 21 14.62 2.05 -1.44
CA LEU A 21 14.14 2.68 -2.67
C LEU A 21 12.76 2.16 -3.09
N ARG A 22 12.51 0.86 -2.91
CA ARG A 22 11.21 0.25 -3.19
C ARG A 22 10.14 0.78 -2.23
N ALA A 23 10.44 0.81 -0.93
CA ALA A 23 9.52 1.31 0.08
C ALA A 23 9.20 2.80 -0.14
N GLY A 24 10.23 3.61 -0.43
CA GLY A 24 10.08 5.03 -0.74
C GLY A 24 9.26 5.31 -2.00
N TRP A 25 9.48 4.54 -3.07
CA TRP A 25 8.67 4.66 -4.28
C TRP A 25 7.20 4.30 -4.02
N MET A 26 6.92 3.22 -3.29
CA MET A 26 5.54 2.85 -2.92
C MET A 26 4.87 3.92 -2.05
N ALA A 27 5.60 4.55 -1.14
CA ALA A 27 5.08 5.67 -0.37
C ALA A 27 4.70 6.86 -1.26
N GLN A 28 5.53 7.19 -2.25
CA GLN A 28 5.23 8.25 -3.23
C GLN A 28 3.99 7.92 -4.07
N GLU A 29 3.85 6.67 -4.52
CA GLU A 29 2.67 6.22 -5.27
C GLU A 29 1.38 6.40 -4.46
N LEU A 30 1.40 6.07 -3.17
CA LEU A 30 0.26 6.22 -2.28
C LEU A 30 -0.07 7.70 -2.02
N LEU A 31 0.93 8.51 -1.67
CA LEU A 31 0.75 9.95 -1.42
C LEU A 31 0.29 10.70 -2.68
N SER A 32 0.76 10.29 -3.86
CA SER A 32 0.31 10.85 -5.15
C SER A 32 -1.15 10.51 -5.45
N THR A 33 -1.63 9.32 -5.04
CA THR A 33 -2.98 8.84 -5.34
C THR A 33 -4.02 9.32 -4.33
N PHE A 34 -3.68 9.34 -3.04
CA PHE A 34 -4.58 9.56 -1.92
C PHE A 34 -4.24 10.83 -1.12
N GLY A 35 -3.57 11.81 -1.74
CA GLY A 35 -2.85 12.88 -1.06
C GLY A 35 -3.61 13.61 0.05
N THR A 36 -4.89 13.94 -0.15
CA THR A 36 -5.73 14.60 0.88
C THR A 36 -6.41 13.64 1.84
N ASP A 37 -6.42 12.35 1.51
CA ASP A 37 -7.20 11.33 2.20
C ASP A 37 -6.36 10.64 3.27
N LEU A 38 -5.04 10.48 3.03
CA LEU A 38 -4.10 9.96 4.01
C LEU A 38 -3.63 11.04 5.00
N GLY A 39 -3.34 10.60 6.23
CA GLY A 39 -2.68 11.42 7.23
C GLY A 39 -1.17 11.43 7.02
N GLU A 40 -0.58 10.23 6.92
CA GLU A 40 0.85 10.06 6.71
C GLU A 40 1.18 8.70 6.06
N VAL A 41 2.38 8.62 5.48
CA VAL A 41 3.00 7.35 5.08
C VAL A 41 4.38 7.26 5.73
N THR A 42 4.53 6.34 6.67
CA THR A 42 5.76 6.18 7.45
C THR A 42 6.62 5.06 6.87
N LEU A 43 7.89 5.34 6.61
CA LEU A 43 8.90 4.32 6.33
C LEU A 43 9.53 3.85 7.64
N VAL A 44 9.44 2.56 7.92
CA VAL A 44 9.90 1.97 9.18
C VAL A 44 11.07 1.02 8.92
N PRO A 45 12.31 1.38 9.30
CA PRO A 45 13.47 0.51 9.15
C PRO A 45 13.32 -0.76 9.98
N GLY A 46 13.64 -1.91 9.38
CA GLY A 46 13.69 -3.21 10.05
C GLY A 46 14.78 -4.11 9.46
N THR A 47 14.80 -5.38 9.88
CA THR A 47 15.77 -6.40 9.48
C THR A 47 15.08 -7.73 9.15
N GLY A 48 15.83 -8.79 8.83
CA GLY A 48 15.28 -10.14 8.69
C GLY A 48 14.38 -10.34 7.46
N GLY A 49 14.57 -9.55 6.41
CA GLY A 49 13.76 -9.65 5.18
C GLY A 49 12.31 -9.25 5.38
N ILE A 50 12.00 -8.39 6.35
CA ILE A 50 10.67 -7.80 6.52
C ILE A 50 10.31 -6.90 5.33
N PHE A 51 9.09 -7.07 4.82
CA PHE A 51 8.44 -6.06 4.01
C PHE A 51 6.93 -6.18 4.24
N GLU A 52 6.39 -5.25 5.02
CA GLU A 52 4.99 -5.25 5.48
C GLU A 52 4.40 -3.85 5.29
N ILE A 53 3.18 -3.79 4.77
CA ILE A 53 2.41 -2.56 4.61
C ILE A 53 1.16 -2.68 5.46
N THR A 54 0.95 -1.71 6.34
CA THR A 54 -0.25 -1.62 7.19
C THR A 54 -0.98 -0.30 6.96
N CYS A 55 -2.30 -0.32 7.11
CA CYS A 55 -3.18 0.85 7.14
C CYS A 55 -3.92 0.84 8.47
N ASP A 56 -3.67 1.84 9.33
CA ASP A 56 -4.21 1.91 10.70
C ASP A 56 -4.01 0.62 11.51
N GLY A 57 -2.87 -0.04 11.31
CA GLY A 57 -2.51 -1.30 11.95
C GLY A 57 -3.10 -2.56 11.28
N HIS A 58 -3.99 -2.43 10.30
CA HIS A 58 -4.46 -3.54 9.48
C HIS A 58 -3.43 -3.91 8.41
N VAL A 59 -3.04 -5.19 8.32
CA VAL A 59 -2.03 -5.67 7.36
C VAL A 59 -2.62 -5.74 5.95
N VAL A 60 -2.22 -4.78 5.11
CA VAL A 60 -2.60 -4.66 3.70
C VAL A 60 -1.73 -5.60 2.83
N TRP A 61 -0.45 -5.72 3.16
CA TRP A 61 0.48 -6.60 2.45
C TRP A 61 1.59 -7.11 3.38
N GLU A 62 1.96 -8.38 3.26
CA GLU A 62 3.15 -8.97 3.88
C GLU A 62 3.87 -9.86 2.87
N ARG A 63 5.17 -9.64 2.70
CA ARG A 63 5.96 -10.23 1.61
C ARG A 63 5.98 -11.75 1.60
N LYS A 64 6.05 -12.42 2.75
CA LYS A 64 6.08 -13.89 2.79
C LYS A 64 4.71 -14.48 2.52
N ARG A 65 3.66 -13.91 3.11
CA ARG A 65 2.26 -14.31 2.98
C ARG A 65 1.73 -14.10 1.56
N ASP A 66 2.00 -12.93 0.99
CA ASP A 66 1.38 -12.47 -0.27
C ASP A 66 2.28 -12.68 -1.51
N GLY A 67 3.45 -13.29 -1.32
CA GLY A 67 4.29 -13.73 -2.44
C GLY A 67 5.10 -12.60 -3.10
N GLY A 68 5.97 -11.94 -2.33
CA GLY A 68 6.88 -10.92 -2.85
C GLY A 68 6.36 -9.50 -2.61
N PHE A 69 6.47 -8.64 -3.61
CA PHE A 69 6.12 -7.22 -3.50
C PHE A 69 4.90 -6.92 -4.37
N PRO A 70 3.97 -6.07 -3.91
CA PRO A 70 2.87 -5.66 -4.75
C PRO A 70 3.42 -4.77 -5.87
N ASP A 71 2.74 -4.75 -7.01
CA ASP A 71 2.90 -3.64 -7.95
C ASP A 71 2.12 -2.41 -7.46
N ALA A 72 2.31 -1.27 -8.13
CA ALA A 72 1.65 -0.03 -7.73
C ALA A 72 0.12 -0.10 -7.87
N ALA A 73 -0.40 -0.81 -8.87
CA ALA A 73 -1.85 -0.89 -9.09
C ALA A 73 -2.51 -1.69 -7.97
N LYS A 74 -1.96 -2.86 -7.65
CA LYS A 74 -2.44 -3.73 -6.58
C LYS A 74 -2.34 -3.05 -5.22
N LEU A 75 -1.23 -2.36 -4.95
CA LEU A 75 -1.06 -1.62 -3.70
C LEU A 75 -2.14 -0.55 -3.52
N LYS A 76 -2.39 0.27 -4.56
CA LYS A 76 -3.42 1.31 -4.50
C LYS A 76 -4.82 0.73 -4.29
N GLN A 77 -5.14 -0.39 -4.94
CA GLN A 77 -6.40 -1.08 -4.76
C GLN A 77 -6.60 -1.56 -3.32
N LEU A 78 -5.60 -2.26 -2.78
CA LEU A 78 -5.69 -2.79 -1.42
C LEU A 78 -5.84 -1.66 -0.38
N VAL A 79 -5.15 -0.53 -0.57
CA VAL A 79 -5.34 0.64 0.30
C VAL A 79 -6.73 1.27 0.12
N ARG A 80 -7.21 1.45 -1.12
CA ARG A 80 -8.56 1.95 -1.42
C ARG A 80 -9.63 1.08 -0.78
N ASP A 81 -9.51 -0.24 -0.87
CA ASP A 81 -10.46 -1.19 -0.30
C ASP A 81 -10.54 -1.08 1.25
N VAL A 82 -9.53 -0.51 1.90
CA VAL A 82 -9.54 -0.22 3.35
C VAL A 82 -10.11 1.17 3.65
N ILE A 83 -9.71 2.20 2.90
CA ILE A 83 -9.99 3.61 3.26
C ILE A 83 -11.21 4.22 2.57
N ASP A 84 -11.55 3.77 1.36
CA ASP A 84 -12.68 4.25 0.57
C ASP A 84 -13.09 3.20 -0.48
N PRO A 85 -13.78 2.12 -0.09
CA PRO A 85 -14.07 0.96 -0.95
C PRO A 85 -14.82 1.27 -2.25
N ASN A 86 -15.50 2.42 -2.31
CA ASN A 86 -16.36 2.79 -3.43
C ASN A 86 -15.66 3.70 -4.46
N ARG A 87 -14.45 4.19 -4.17
CA ARG A 87 -13.71 5.09 -5.06
C ARG A 87 -13.18 4.38 -6.30
N ASP A 88 -13.50 4.86 -7.48
CA ASP A 88 -12.87 4.39 -8.74
C ASP A 88 -11.40 4.86 -8.83
N LEU A 89 -10.48 3.92 -9.09
CA LEU A 89 -9.06 4.21 -9.34
C LEU A 89 -8.69 4.24 -10.83
N GLY A 90 -9.68 4.19 -11.72
CA GLY A 90 -9.50 4.30 -13.16
C GLY A 90 -8.63 3.18 -13.73
N HIS A 91 -7.46 3.53 -14.29
CA HIS A 91 -6.58 2.57 -14.95
C HIS A 91 -6.07 1.46 -14.01
N SER A 92 -5.93 1.74 -12.71
CA SER A 92 -5.54 0.73 -11.72
C SER A 92 -6.59 -0.39 -11.62
N ASP A 93 -7.89 -0.06 -11.66
CA ASP A 93 -8.98 -1.03 -11.59
C ASP A 93 -9.16 -1.85 -12.88
N ARG A 94 -8.72 -1.33 -14.03
CA ARG A 94 -8.79 -2.05 -15.31
C ARG A 94 -7.73 -3.12 -15.46
N LYS A 95 -6.50 -2.92 -14.94
CA LYS A 95 -5.45 -3.94 -14.99
C LYS A 95 -5.82 -5.19 -14.19
N ALA A 96 -6.41 -5.04 -13.00
CA ALA A 96 -6.86 -6.16 -12.19
C ALA A 96 -7.98 -7.00 -12.85
N LYS A 97 -8.82 -6.39 -13.69
CA LYS A 97 -9.84 -7.11 -14.47
C LYS A 97 -9.26 -7.89 -15.65
N ALA A 98 -8.13 -7.48 -16.21
CA ALA A 98 -7.50 -8.14 -17.35
C ALA A 98 -6.69 -9.40 -16.97
N GLU A 99 -6.23 -9.50 -15.72
CA GLU A 99 -5.46 -10.67 -15.22
C GLU A 99 -6.34 -11.81 -14.71
N LYS A 100 -7.64 -11.57 -14.50
CA LYS A 100 -8.60 -12.63 -14.15
C LYS A 100 -9.15 -13.22 -15.45
N PRO A 101 -8.89 -14.49 -15.81
CA PRO A 101 -9.52 -15.06 -16.99
C PRO A 101 -11.04 -15.05 -16.76
N ALA A 102 -11.78 -14.59 -17.76
CA ALA A 102 -13.20 -14.86 -17.85
C ALA A 102 -13.35 -16.38 -17.84
N GLY A 103 -14.15 -16.88 -16.88
CA GLY A 103 -14.49 -18.30 -16.79
C GLY A 103 -15.21 -18.80 -18.03
#